data_AF-A0A0K8UMY4-F1
#
_entry.id   AF-A0A0K8UMY4-F1
#
_cell.length_a   1.000
_cell.length_b   1.000
_cell.length_c   1.000
_cell.angle_alpha   90.00
_cell.angle_beta   90.00
_cell.angle_gamma   90.00
#
_symmetry.space_group_name_H-M   'P 1'
#
loop_
_entity.id
_entity.type
_entity.pdbx_description
1 polymer ?
#
loop_
_entity_poly.entity_id
_entity_poly.type
_entity_poly.pdbx_seq_one_letter_code
_entity_poly.pdbx_strand_id
1 'polypeptide(L)'
;KNATQATNEISEVYGGDAVSARVAQQRFARFRSGQTIIEKVDEIMGKIGQDRHISSHDIAKEVNINYQMFLNHFKKAEKLSEENLMDRINICGSLLKRNEIEPFLKRVR
;
A
#
# COMPACT_ATOMS: atom_id res chain seq x y z
N LYS A 1 15.40 10.35 -14.80
CA LYS A 1 14.32 11.36 -14.69
C LYS A 1 14.54 12.20 -13.42
N ASN A 2 14.35 13.52 -13.50
CA ASN A 2 14.46 14.44 -12.35
C ASN A 2 13.09 15.06 -12.02
N ALA A 3 12.99 15.79 -10.90
CA ALA A 3 11.71 16.31 -10.40
C ALA A 3 11.01 17.26 -11.40
N THR A 4 11.78 18.12 -12.09
CA THR A 4 11.25 19.07 -13.08
C THR A 4 10.70 18.35 -14.31
N GLN A 5 11.40 17.31 -14.77
CA GLN A 5 10.95 16.48 -15.88
C GLN A 5 9.66 15.75 -15.53
N ALA A 6 9.57 15.22 -14.30
CA ALA A 6 8.38 14.53 -13.81
C ALA A 6 7.18 15.49 -13.63
N THR A 7 7.39 16.73 -13.17
CA THR A 7 6.29 17.70 -13.09
C THR A 7 5.74 18.05 -14.46
N ASN A 8 6.60 18.22 -15.48
CA ASN A 8 6.14 18.55 -16.82
C ASN A 8 5.34 17.39 -17.44
N GLU A 9 5.84 16.15 -17.32
CA GLU A 9 5.13 14.95 -17.78
C GLU A 9 3.77 14.77 -17.08
N ILE A 10 3.71 14.99 -15.75
CA ILE A 10 2.46 14.87 -14.99
C ILE A 10 1.48 15.97 -15.38
N SER A 11 1.95 17.20 -15.56
CA SER A 11 1.10 18.32 -15.97
C SER A 11 0.58 18.20 -17.40
N GLU A 12 1.33 17.56 -18.30
CA GLU A 12 0.89 17.28 -19.66
C GLU A 12 -0.30 16.29 -19.70
N VAL A 13 -0.31 15.30 -18.79
CA VAL A 13 -1.38 14.28 -18.73
C VAL A 13 -2.59 14.74 -17.91
N TYR A 14 -2.36 15.44 -16.79
CA TYR A 14 -3.38 15.70 -15.77
C TYR A 14 -3.72 17.20 -15.57
N GLY A 15 -3.04 18.12 -16.27
CA GLY A 15 -3.25 19.57 -16.16
C GLY A 15 -2.17 20.30 -15.35
N GLY A 16 -2.03 21.61 -15.59
CA GLY A 16 -0.91 22.45 -15.12
C GLY A 16 -0.73 22.53 -13.59
N ASP A 17 -1.73 22.12 -12.82
CA ASP A 17 -1.82 22.17 -11.37
C ASP A 17 -1.80 20.78 -10.70
N ALA A 18 -1.63 19.71 -11.48
CA ALA A 18 -1.63 18.33 -10.97
C ALA A 18 -0.56 18.07 -9.88
N VAL A 19 0.66 18.61 -10.04
CA VAL A 19 1.74 18.53 -9.05
C VAL A 19 2.63 19.78 -9.13
N SER A 20 2.92 20.39 -7.97
CA SER A 20 3.91 21.48 -7.91
C SER A 20 5.35 20.94 -7.90
N ALA A 21 6.29 21.74 -8.44
CA ALA A 21 7.72 21.41 -8.45
C ALA A 21 8.27 21.10 -7.04
N ARG A 22 7.81 21.82 -6.02
CA ARG A 22 8.19 21.59 -4.61
C ARG A 22 7.75 20.21 -4.13
N VAL A 23 6.53 19.79 -4.45
CA VAL A 23 6.00 18.47 -4.07
C VAL A 23 6.77 17.37 -4.78
N ALA A 24 7.05 17.52 -6.07
CA ALA A 24 7.85 16.56 -6.82
C ALA A 24 9.26 16.43 -6.24
N GLN A 25 9.94 17.54 -5.94
CA GLN A 25 11.26 17.53 -5.31
C GLN A 25 11.26 16.80 -3.96
N GLN A 26 10.27 17.07 -3.09
CA GLN A 26 10.14 16.36 -1.81
C GLN A 26 9.93 14.85 -2.01
N ARG A 27 9.12 14.45 -3.00
CA ARG A 27 8.89 13.02 -3.31
C ARG A 27 10.17 12.35 -3.81
N PHE A 28 10.90 12.99 -4.72
CA PHE A 28 12.19 12.49 -5.20
C PHE A 28 13.23 12.39 -4.09
N ALA A 29 13.28 13.36 -3.17
CA ALA A 29 14.18 13.30 -2.02
C ALA A 29 13.86 12.09 -1.12
N ARG A 30 12.58 11.86 -0.81
CA ARG A 30 12.13 10.68 -0.03
C ARG A 30 12.42 9.35 -0.74
N PHE A 31 12.26 9.32 -2.05
CA PHE A 31 12.60 8.14 -2.85
C PHE A 31 14.10 7.86 -2.82
N ARG A 32 14.95 8.88 -3.02
CA ARG A 32 16.40 8.73 -2.98
C ARG A 32 16.95 8.39 -1.60
N SER A 33 16.25 8.76 -0.52
CA SER A 33 16.64 8.40 0.84
C SER A 33 16.23 6.98 1.24
N GLY A 34 15.63 6.19 0.34
CA GLY A 34 15.12 4.85 0.66
C GLY A 34 13.99 4.85 1.69
N GLN A 35 13.35 6.02 1.89
CA GLN A 35 12.18 6.17 2.76
C GLN A 35 10.92 6.18 1.90
N THR A 36 10.77 5.22 0.99
CA THR A 36 9.46 5.05 0.38
C THR A 36 8.54 4.41 1.40
N ILE A 37 7.33 4.98 1.52
CA ILE A 37 6.31 4.54 2.48
C ILE A 37 5.93 3.07 2.24
N ILE A 38 6.06 2.60 0.99
CA ILE A 38 5.67 1.26 0.55
C ILE A 38 6.71 0.23 1.01
N GLU A 39 8.00 0.46 0.75
CA GLU A 39 9.08 -0.46 1.16
C GLU A 39 9.05 -0.71 2.68
N LYS A 40 8.77 0.33 3.47
CA LYS A 40 8.70 0.19 4.94
C LYS A 40 7.46 -0.53 5.43
N VAL A 41 6.33 -0.46 4.72
CA VAL A 41 5.12 -1.24 5.06
C VAL A 41 5.36 -2.71 4.80
N ASP A 42 5.94 -3.07 3.66
CA ASP A 42 6.24 -4.47 3.32
C ASP A 42 7.24 -5.07 4.30
N GLU A 43 8.26 -4.31 4.71
CA GLU A 43 9.23 -4.73 5.72
C GLU A 43 8.58 -4.99 7.09
N ILE A 44 7.70 -4.08 7.55
CA ILE A 44 6.93 -4.25 8.80
C ILE A 44 6.03 -5.50 8.73
N MET A 45 5.27 -5.66 7.64
CA MET A 45 4.36 -6.79 7.48
C MET A 45 5.11 -8.11 7.36
N GLY A 46 6.30 -8.11 6.74
CA GLY A 46 7.20 -9.25 6.69
C GLY A 46 7.66 -9.69 8.08
N LYS A 47 8.03 -8.75 8.97
CA LYS A 47 8.41 -9.04 10.36
C LYS A 47 7.27 -9.63 11.17
N ILE A 48 6.08 -9.05 11.07
CA ILE A 48 4.86 -9.56 11.73
C ILE A 48 4.49 -10.95 11.21
N GLY A 49 4.68 -11.20 9.91
CA GLY A 49 4.45 -12.51 9.31
C GLY A 49 5.44 -13.58 9.76
N GLN A 50 6.69 -13.20 10.09
CA GLN A 50 7.72 -14.10 10.59
C GLN A 50 7.52 -14.47 12.06
N ASP A 51 7.22 -13.48 12.90
CA ASP A 51 6.92 -13.68 14.31
C ASP A 51 5.69 -12.85 14.71
N ARG A 52 4.59 -13.53 14.99
CA ARG A 52 3.34 -12.88 15.40
C ARG A 52 3.39 -12.28 16.82
N HIS A 53 4.40 -12.61 17.61
CA HIS A 53 4.57 -12.17 19.00
C HIS A 53 5.63 -11.09 19.18
N ILE A 54 6.32 -10.70 18.11
CA ILE A 54 7.31 -9.62 18.14
C ILE A 54 6.65 -8.30 18.59
N SER A 55 7.33 -7.56 19.46
CA SER A 55 6.79 -6.30 19.96
C SER A 55 6.89 -5.20 18.89
N SER A 56 5.94 -4.26 18.91
CA SER A 56 6.00 -3.08 18.01
C SER A 56 7.30 -2.28 18.16
N HIS A 57 7.87 -2.24 19.38
CA HIS A 57 9.11 -1.54 19.64
C HIS A 57 10.31 -2.25 18.99
N ASP A 58 10.33 -3.58 19.06
CA ASP A 58 11.38 -4.39 18.42
C ASP A 58 11.28 -4.30 16.90
N ILE A 59 10.07 -4.36 16.32
CA ILE A 59 9.89 -4.13 14.87
C ILE A 59 10.42 -2.75 14.47
N ALA A 60 10.04 -1.68 15.18
CA ALA A 60 10.47 -0.33 14.85
C ALA A 60 12.01 -0.21 14.88
N LYS A 61 12.66 -0.84 15.87
CA LYS A 61 14.11 -0.90 15.99
C LYS A 61 14.76 -1.69 14.85
N GLU A 62 14.22 -2.85 14.51
CA GLU A 62 14.74 -3.70 13.42
C GLU A 62 14.58 -3.07 12.04
N VAL A 63 13.44 -2.42 11.79
CA VAL A 63 13.14 -1.69 10.54
C VAL A 63 13.84 -0.32 10.49
N ASN A 64 14.53 0.06 11.57
CA ASN A 64 15.25 1.32 11.75
C ASN A 64 14.38 2.55 11.48
N ILE A 65 13.20 2.58 12.09
CA ILE A 65 12.26 3.71 12.05
C ILE A 65 11.86 4.11 13.45
N ASN A 66 11.53 5.38 13.64
CA ASN A 66 10.99 5.81 14.93
C ASN A 66 9.59 5.23 15.16
N TYR A 67 9.20 5.10 16.43
CA TYR A 67 7.95 4.47 16.82
C TYR A 67 6.70 5.16 16.25
N GLN A 68 6.70 6.50 16.16
CA GLN A 68 5.57 7.24 15.59
C GLN A 68 5.38 6.94 14.10
N MET A 69 6.48 6.80 13.36
CA MET A 69 6.50 6.43 11.95
C MET A 69 6.02 4.98 11.80
N PHE A 70 6.49 4.06 12.64
CA PHE A 70 5.97 2.70 12.71
C PHE A 70 4.44 2.67 12.87
N LEU A 71 3.89 3.39 13.86
CA LEU A 71 2.44 3.45 14.09
C LEU A 71 1.68 3.97 12.87
N ASN A 72 2.20 5.00 12.21
CA ASN A 72 1.57 5.57 11.01
C ASN A 72 1.57 4.57 9.84
N HIS A 73 2.67 3.85 9.63
CA HIS A 73 2.76 2.83 8.58
C HIS A 73 1.88 1.62 8.89
N PHE A 74 1.93 1.13 10.12
CA PHE A 74 1.15 -0.01 10.60
C PHE A 74 -0.35 0.25 10.44
N LYS A 75 -0.86 1.39 10.94
CA LYS A 75 -2.27 1.77 10.80
C LYS A 75 -2.73 1.83 9.34
N LYS A 76 -1.85 2.27 8.43
CA LYS A 76 -2.15 2.31 7.01
C LYS A 76 -2.22 0.91 6.40
N ALA A 77 -1.34 0.01 6.82
CA ALA A 77 -1.34 -1.38 6.39
C ALA A 77 -2.61 -2.11 6.85
N GLU A 78 -3.03 -1.90 8.10
CA GLU A 78 -4.29 -2.44 8.63
C GLU A 78 -5.49 -1.96 7.80
N LYS A 79 -5.58 -0.66 7.52
CA LYS A 79 -6.67 -0.11 6.71
C LYS A 79 -6.74 -0.76 5.31
N LEU A 80 -5.59 -0.92 4.66
CA LEU A 80 -5.53 -1.60 3.36
C LEU A 80 -5.95 -3.07 3.45
N SER A 81 -5.60 -3.75 4.55
CA SER A 81 -6.05 -5.12 4.81
C SER A 81 -7.56 -5.22 4.99
N GLU A 82 -8.18 -4.28 5.71
CA GLU A 82 -9.62 -4.20 5.91
C GLU A 82 -10.39 -3.96 4.60
N GLU A 83 -9.95 -2.98 3.80
CA GLU A 83 -10.55 -2.69 2.48
C GLU A 83 -10.44 -3.93 1.57
N ASN A 84 -9.26 -4.56 1.51
CA ASN A 84 -9.05 -5.78 0.73
C ASN A 84 -9.91 -6.95 1.23
N LEU A 85 -10.13 -7.08 2.53
CA LEU A 85 -10.98 -8.13 3.10
C LEU A 85 -12.45 -7.90 2.70
N MET A 86 -12.92 -6.66 2.79
CA MET A 86 -14.28 -6.30 2.42
C MET A 86 -14.54 -6.56 0.94
N ASP A 87 -13.60 -6.19 0.07
CA ASP A 87 -13.68 -6.46 -1.37
C ASP A 87 -13.74 -7.96 -1.67
N ARG A 88 -12.89 -8.76 -0.99
CA ARG A 88 -12.94 -10.22 -1.11
C ARG A 88 -14.27 -10.80 -0.67
N ILE A 89 -14.84 -10.31 0.44
CA ILE A 89 -16.16 -10.75 0.92
C ILE A 89 -17.23 -10.42 -0.11
N ASN A 90 -17.22 -9.20 -0.65
CA ASN A 90 -18.20 -8.74 -1.65
C ASN A 90 -18.11 -9.55 -2.95
N ILE A 91 -16.90 -9.79 -3.45
CA ILE A 91 -16.64 -10.59 -4.65
C ILE A 91 -17.11 -12.03 -4.43
N CYS A 92 -16.67 -12.67 -3.34
CA CYS A 92 -17.07 -14.05 -3.02
C CYS A 92 -18.59 -14.17 -2.84
N GLY A 93 -19.24 -13.24 -2.14
CA GLY A 93 -20.68 -13.23 -1.96
C GLY A 93 -21.44 -13.08 -3.28
N SER A 94 -20.95 -12.24 -4.19
CA SER A 94 -21.53 -12.07 -5.53
C SER A 94 -21.36 -13.34 -6.38
N LEU A 95 -20.16 -13.94 -6.35
CA LEU A 95 -19.87 -15.19 -7.06
C LEU A 95 -20.70 -16.36 -6.52
N LEU A 96 -20.91 -16.44 -5.21
CA LEU A 96 -21.74 -17.45 -4.57
C LEU A 96 -23.19 -17.33 -5.04
N LYS A 97 -23.78 -16.12 -4.97
CA LYS A 97 -25.13 -15.85 -5.49
C LYS A 97 -25.28 -16.21 -6.96
N ARG A 98 -24.28 -15.90 -7.80
CA ARG A 98 -24.29 -16.30 -9.21
C ARG A 98 -24.25 -17.81 -9.36
N ASN A 99 -23.45 -18.51 -8.55
CA ASN A 99 -23.35 -19.97 -8.61
C ASN A 99 -24.64 -20.67 -8.17
N GLU A 100 -25.43 -20.05 -7.28
CA GLU A 100 -26.76 -20.54 -6.89
C GLU A 100 -27.77 -20.46 -8.04
N ILE A 101 -27.71 -19.40 -8.85
CA ILE A 101 -28.60 -19.19 -10.00
C ILE A 101 -28.12 -20.00 -11.22
N GLU A 102 -26.83 -19.91 -11.54
CA GLU A 102 -26.23 -20.48 -12.72
C GLU A 102 -24.96 -21.26 -12.31
N PRO A 103 -25.05 -22.59 -12.05
CA PRO A 103 -23.98 -23.37 -11.42
C PRO A 103 -22.76 -23.57 -12.33
N PHE A 104 -21.96 -22.53 -12.52
CA PHE A 104 -20.81 -22.54 -13.40
C PHE A 104 -19.72 -23.49 -12.89
N LEU A 105 -19.57 -23.64 -11.57
CA LEU A 105 -18.60 -24.57 -10.99
C LEU A 105 -18.92 -26.04 -11.30
N LYS A 106 -20.19 -26.37 -11.55
CA LYS A 106 -20.61 -27.72 -11.96
C LYS A 106 -20.38 -27.99 -13.45
N ARG A 107 -20.19 -26.94 -14.26
CA ARG A 107 -19.97 -27.03 -15.71
C ARG A 107 -18.49 -27.18 -16.12
N VAL A 108 -17.55 -26.90 -15.21
CA VAL A 108 -16.09 -27.00 -15.47
C VAL A 108 -15.56 -28.41 -15.17
N ARG A 109 -16.43 -29.44 -15.16
CA ARG A 109 -16.06 -30.82 -14.89
C ARG A 109 -16.23 -31.69 -16.13
#